data_AF-A0A3P1BML2-F1
#
_entry.id   AF-A0A3P1BML2-F1
#
_cell.length_a   1.000
_cell.length_b   1.000
_cell.length_c   1.000
_cell.angle_alpha   90.00
_cell.angle_beta   90.00
_cell.angle_gamma   90.00
#
_symmetry.space_group_name_H-M   'P 1'
#
loop_
_entity.id
_entity.type
_entity.pdbx_description
1 polymer ?
#
loop_
_entity_poly.entity_id
_entity_poly.type
_entity_poly.pdbx_seq_one_letter_code
_entity_poly.pdbx_strand_id
1 'polypeptide(L)'
;MKTYQNEHVGVEVDCSIHLLQQTWRGLPTSESFREGSLAILALAKRYQVKRWLIDLRTLRMFNPIDLHWYIQHWLPQADLGQKLPRPARVAIVLKDLNQFGKLGSDLVLRASGSLNESLTSRYFIGDEDARQWLLVKP
;
A
#
# COMPACT_ATOMS: atom_id res chain seq x y z
N MET A 1 -12.32 -1.99 -13.84
CA MET A 1 -11.12 -1.35 -13.27
C MET A 1 -11.44 0.09 -12.92
N LYS A 2 -10.98 0.59 -11.77
CA LYS A 2 -11.11 2.00 -11.36
C LYS A 2 -9.73 2.56 -11.09
N THR A 3 -9.48 3.80 -11.49
CA THR A 3 -8.13 4.36 -11.47
C THR A 3 -8.09 5.74 -10.81
N TYR A 4 -6.96 6.03 -10.18
CA TYR A 4 -6.55 7.38 -9.77
C TYR A 4 -5.07 7.53 -10.15
N GLN A 5 -4.64 8.73 -10.50
CA GLN A 5 -3.25 9.00 -10.81
C GLN A 5 -2.88 10.43 -10.46
N ASN A 6 -1.70 10.61 -9.91
CA ASN A 6 -0.98 11.88 -9.93
C ASN A 6 0.45 11.68 -10.51
N GLU A 7 1.32 12.67 -10.33
CA GLU A 7 2.70 12.62 -10.84
C GLU A 7 3.47 11.39 -10.31
N HIS A 8 3.25 11.02 -9.04
CA HIS A 8 4.09 10.08 -8.30
C HIS A 8 3.41 8.76 -7.92
N VAL A 9 2.10 8.66 -8.04
CA VAL A 9 1.38 7.41 -7.79
C VAL A 9 0.30 7.16 -8.84
N GLY A 10 0.28 5.94 -9.36
CA GLY A 10 -0.85 5.37 -10.08
C GLY A 10 -1.56 4.35 -9.21
N VAL A 11 -2.89 4.36 -9.20
CA VAL A 11 -3.72 3.47 -8.39
C VAL A 11 -4.73 2.79 -9.29
N GLU A 12 -4.86 1.48 -9.17
CA GLU A 12 -5.83 0.68 -9.89
C GLU A 12 -6.58 -0.23 -8.90
N VAL A 13 -7.90 -0.32 -9.06
CA VAL A 13 -8.73 -1.21 -8.25
C VAL A 13 -9.42 -2.23 -9.15
N ASP A 14 -9.19 -3.50 -8.83
CA ASP A 14 -9.96 -4.62 -9.33
C ASP A 14 -11.00 -5.05 -8.28
N CYS A 15 -12.24 -4.65 -8.54
CA CYS A 15 -13.36 -4.92 -7.65
C CYS A 15 -13.76 -6.40 -7.62
N SER A 16 -13.45 -7.18 -8.66
CA SER A 16 -13.83 -8.60 -8.72
C SER A 16 -13.08 -9.43 -7.67
N ILE A 17 -11.87 -8.99 -7.34
CA ILE A 17 -10.98 -9.63 -6.37
C ILE A 17 -10.61 -8.72 -5.21
N HIS A 18 -11.26 -7.56 -5.05
CA HIS A 18 -10.99 -6.59 -3.98
C HIS A 18 -9.49 -6.25 -3.82
N LEU A 19 -8.82 -6.07 -4.97
CA LEU A 19 -7.39 -5.78 -5.07
C LEU A 19 -7.21 -4.30 -5.40
N LEU A 20 -6.37 -3.62 -4.62
CA LEU A 20 -5.84 -2.31 -4.95
C LEU A 20 -4.35 -2.45 -5.27
N GLN A 21 -3.98 -2.03 -6.47
CA GLN A 21 -2.60 -1.86 -6.88
C GLN A 21 -2.22 -0.39 -6.81
N GLN A 22 -1.09 -0.10 -6.20
CA GLN A 22 -0.48 1.22 -6.15
C GLN A 22 0.94 1.11 -6.69
N THR A 23 1.29 2.01 -7.61
CA THR A 23 2.62 2.08 -8.23
C THR A 23 3.21 3.43 -7.91
N TRP A 24 4.21 3.45 -7.02
CA TRP A 24 4.90 4.66 -6.60
C TRP A 24 6.20 4.84 -7.39
N ARG A 25 6.49 6.09 -7.77
CA ARG A 25 7.62 6.42 -8.64
C ARG A 25 8.30 7.74 -8.29
N GLY A 26 9.60 7.80 -8.57
CA GLY A 26 10.40 9.02 -8.41
C GLY A 26 10.59 9.41 -6.94
N LEU A 27 10.50 10.70 -6.65
CA LEU A 27 10.63 11.28 -5.32
C LEU A 27 9.39 12.14 -5.03
N PRO A 28 8.34 11.58 -4.42
CA PRO A 28 7.10 12.31 -4.17
C PRO A 28 7.32 13.52 -3.26
N THR A 29 6.68 14.64 -3.58
CA THR A 29 6.51 15.74 -2.61
C THR A 29 5.54 15.31 -1.50
N SER A 30 5.58 16.00 -0.36
CA SER A 30 4.64 15.74 0.74
C SER A 30 3.18 15.94 0.32
N GLU A 31 2.91 16.92 -0.53
CA GLU A 31 1.58 17.16 -1.09
C GLU A 31 1.12 15.97 -1.94
N SER A 32 1.89 15.59 -2.96
CA SER A 32 1.53 14.49 -3.85
C SER A 32 1.44 13.13 -3.14
N PHE A 33 2.28 12.90 -2.13
CA PHE A 33 2.23 11.69 -1.31
C PHE A 33 0.93 11.64 -0.48
N ARG A 34 0.57 12.73 0.19
CA ARG A 34 -0.62 12.79 1.04
C ARG A 34 -1.90 12.74 0.22
N GLU A 35 -1.96 13.48 -0.88
CA GLU A 35 -3.08 13.44 -1.81
C GLU A 35 -3.31 12.03 -2.34
N GLY A 36 -2.25 11.39 -2.85
CA GLY A 36 -2.30 10.01 -3.34
C GLY A 36 -2.73 9.02 -2.25
N SER A 37 -2.17 9.16 -1.04
CA SER A 37 -2.55 8.31 0.09
C SER A 37 -4.04 8.47 0.46
N LEU A 38 -4.57 9.69 0.50
CA LEU A 38 -5.98 9.95 0.80
C LEU A 38 -6.90 9.40 -0.31
N ALA A 39 -6.50 9.52 -1.57
CA ALA A 39 -7.24 8.92 -2.69
C ALA A 39 -7.27 7.39 -2.58
N ILE A 40 -6.14 6.75 -2.25
CA ILE A 40 -6.04 5.31 -1.98
C ILE A 40 -6.99 4.91 -0.85
N LEU A 41 -7.05 5.66 0.25
CA LEU A 41 -7.94 5.36 1.37
C LEU A 41 -9.41 5.41 0.97
N ALA A 42 -9.80 6.44 0.21
CA ALA A 42 -11.16 6.60 -0.26
C ALA A 42 -11.57 5.44 -1.18
N LEU A 43 -10.70 5.06 -2.12
CA LEU A 43 -10.92 3.92 -3.02
C LEU A 43 -10.98 2.59 -2.24
N ALA A 44 -10.05 2.38 -1.32
CA ALA A 44 -9.99 1.16 -0.52
C ALA A 44 -11.24 0.93 0.32
N LYS A 45 -11.75 2.01 0.97
CA LYS A 45 -13.01 1.98 1.71
C LYS A 45 -14.19 1.73 0.77
N ARG A 46 -14.26 2.44 -0.35
CA ARG A 46 -15.38 2.31 -1.31
C ARG A 46 -15.50 0.90 -1.89
N TYR A 47 -14.38 0.27 -2.21
CA TYR A 47 -14.35 -1.02 -2.90
C TYR A 47 -13.99 -2.20 -1.99
N GLN A 48 -13.99 -1.98 -0.67
CA GLN A 48 -13.77 -3.01 0.36
C GLN A 48 -12.49 -3.80 0.06
N VAL A 49 -11.40 -3.08 -0.14
CA VAL A 49 -10.11 -3.65 -0.53
C VAL A 49 -9.54 -4.47 0.63
N LYS A 50 -9.13 -5.71 0.32
CA LYS A 50 -8.46 -6.62 1.27
C LYS A 50 -7.12 -7.15 0.76
N ARG A 51 -6.80 -6.88 -0.50
CA ARG A 51 -5.54 -7.25 -1.15
C ARG A 51 -4.86 -5.97 -1.64
N TRP A 52 -3.59 -5.83 -1.31
CA TRP A 52 -2.80 -4.64 -1.61
C TRP A 52 -1.56 -5.07 -2.36
N LEU A 53 -1.37 -4.56 -3.57
CA LEU A 53 -0.15 -4.72 -4.34
C LEU A 53 0.55 -3.37 -4.41
N ILE A 54 1.71 -3.26 -3.77
CA ILE A 54 2.47 -2.01 -3.64
C ILE A 54 3.74 -2.14 -4.46
N ASP A 55 3.77 -1.54 -5.63
CA ASP A 55 4.96 -1.50 -6.46
C ASP A 55 5.80 -0.25 -6.14
N LEU A 56 7.00 -0.50 -5.63
CA LEU A 56 7.97 0.51 -5.21
C LEU A 56 9.26 0.43 -6.04
N ARG A 57 9.31 -0.36 -7.12
CA ARG A 57 10.53 -0.60 -7.92
C ARG A 57 11.16 0.68 -8.47
N THR A 58 10.32 1.68 -8.78
CA THR A 58 10.75 2.96 -9.34
C THR A 58 10.68 4.12 -8.34
N LEU A 59 10.29 3.84 -7.09
CA LEU A 59 10.37 4.80 -6.01
C LEU A 59 11.83 4.96 -5.58
N ARG A 60 12.31 6.19 -5.50
CA ARG A 60 13.66 6.50 -5.04
C ARG A 60 13.73 6.47 -3.51
N MET A 61 12.81 7.17 -2.86
CA MET A 61 12.78 7.32 -1.41
C MET A 61 11.42 7.84 -0.94
N PHE A 62 10.98 7.41 0.25
CA PHE A 62 9.92 8.09 0.97
C PHE A 62 10.51 9.17 1.87
N ASN A 63 9.87 10.34 1.92
CA ASN A 63 10.21 11.35 2.92
C ASN A 63 9.84 10.84 4.33
N PRO A 64 10.77 10.84 5.31
CA PRO A 64 10.48 10.39 6.68
C PRO A 64 9.33 11.12 7.36
N ILE A 65 9.16 12.42 7.10
CA ILE A 65 8.06 13.22 7.67
C ILE A 65 6.71 12.69 7.18
N ASP A 66 6.65 12.27 5.92
CA ASP A 66 5.42 11.76 5.31
C ASP A 66 5.10 10.33 5.74
N LEU A 67 6.12 9.50 5.97
CA LEU A 67 5.94 8.20 6.63
C LEU A 67 5.39 8.37 8.05
N HIS A 68 5.92 9.33 8.79
CA HIS A 68 5.42 9.63 10.14
C HIS A 68 3.96 10.10 10.10
N TRP A 69 3.63 11.03 9.19
CA TRP A 69 2.25 11.46 8.98
C TRP A 69 1.33 10.29 8.60
N TYR A 70 1.79 9.40 7.71
CA TYR A 70 1.01 8.23 7.29
C TYR A 70 0.70 7.34 8.49
N ILE A 71 1.68 7.08 9.34
CA ILE A 71 1.51 6.22 10.52
C ILE A 71 0.61 6.87 11.58
N GLN A 72 0.75 8.17 11.82
CA GLN A 72 0.01 8.88 12.88
C GLN A 72 -1.40 9.32 12.47
N HIS A 73 -1.65 9.58 11.18
CA HIS A 73 -2.92 10.13 10.72
C HIS A 73 -3.64 9.22 9.74
N TRP A 74 -2.93 8.62 8.79
CA TRP A 74 -3.56 7.82 7.74
C TRP A 74 -3.95 6.43 8.25
N LEU A 75 -3.02 5.69 8.87
CA LEU A 75 -3.25 4.33 9.37
C LEU A 75 -4.41 4.26 10.38
N PRO A 76 -4.50 5.14 11.39
CA PRO A 76 -5.64 5.13 12.31
C PRO A 76 -6.96 5.35 11.57
N GLN A 77 -7.02 6.23 10.57
CA GLN A 77 -8.24 6.43 9.78
C GLN A 77 -8.62 5.23 8.91
N ALA A 78 -7.64 4.42 8.52
CA ALA A 78 -7.86 3.17 7.79
C ALA A 78 -8.46 2.10 8.70
N ASP A 79 -8.08 2.09 9.98
CA ASP A 79 -8.54 1.12 10.97
C ASP A 79 -9.82 1.53 11.71
N LEU A 80 -9.99 2.83 12.00
CA LEU A 80 -11.10 3.39 12.75
C LEU A 80 -12.46 2.99 12.13
N GLY A 81 -13.25 2.26 12.91
CA GLY A 81 -14.58 1.79 12.54
C GLY A 81 -14.61 0.57 11.63
N GLN A 82 -13.53 -0.22 11.55
CA GLN A 82 -13.43 -1.44 10.73
C GLN A 82 -13.83 -1.22 9.26
N LYS A 83 -13.53 -0.04 8.71
CA LYS A 83 -13.97 0.34 7.37
C LYS A 83 -13.27 -0.43 6.25
N LEU A 84 -12.13 -1.04 6.56
CA LEU A 84 -11.41 -1.94 5.66
C LEU A 84 -11.58 -3.39 6.12
N PRO A 85 -11.86 -4.33 5.19
CA PRO A 85 -12.03 -5.73 5.52
C PRO A 85 -10.79 -6.38 6.15
N ARG A 86 -11.04 -7.38 6.99
CA ARG A 86 -10.05 -8.27 7.61
C ARG A 86 -10.35 -9.73 7.19
N PRO A 87 -9.35 -10.60 6.94
CA PRO A 87 -7.92 -10.34 6.94
C PRO A 87 -7.46 -9.52 5.73
N ALA A 88 -6.32 -8.84 5.88
CA ALA A 88 -5.69 -8.06 4.81
C ALA A 88 -4.38 -8.72 4.35
N ARG A 89 -4.11 -8.68 3.05
CA ARG A 89 -2.88 -9.22 2.46
C ARG A 89 -2.15 -8.13 1.69
N VAL A 90 -0.87 -7.92 2.00
CA VAL A 90 -0.05 -6.85 1.41
C VAL A 90 1.17 -7.45 0.74
N ALA A 91 1.24 -7.34 -0.59
CA ALA A 91 2.43 -7.66 -1.35
C ALA A 91 3.17 -6.37 -1.69
N ILE A 92 4.46 -6.31 -1.38
CA ILE A 92 5.32 -5.18 -1.73
C ILE A 92 6.35 -5.64 -2.76
N VAL A 93 6.36 -5.02 -3.93
CA VAL A 93 7.30 -5.31 -5.01
C VAL A 93 8.42 -4.28 -4.98
N LEU A 94 9.66 -4.76 -4.89
CA LEU A 94 10.89 -3.98 -4.85
C LEU A 94 11.79 -4.35 -6.02
N LYS A 95 12.72 -3.48 -6.38
CA LYS A 95 13.74 -3.82 -7.39
C LYS A 95 14.81 -4.74 -6.79
N ASP A 96 15.15 -4.51 -5.53
CA ASP A 96 16.11 -5.27 -4.73
C ASP A 96 15.62 -5.25 -3.27
N LEU A 97 15.76 -6.37 -2.56
CA LEU A 97 15.40 -6.48 -1.13
C LEU A 97 16.34 -5.68 -0.22
N ASN A 98 17.52 -5.28 -0.70
CA ASN A 98 18.45 -4.41 0.02
C ASN A 98 18.16 -2.90 -0.17
N GLN A 99 17.08 -2.54 -0.86
CA GLN A 99 16.74 -1.15 -1.16
C GLN A 99 16.31 -0.38 0.10
N PHE A 100 16.74 0.88 0.24
CA PHE A 100 16.30 1.80 1.30
C PHE A 100 14.77 1.92 1.42
N GLY A 101 14.03 1.77 0.31
CA GLY A 101 12.57 1.72 0.30
C GLY A 101 11.98 0.66 1.24
N LYS A 102 12.69 -0.46 1.45
CA LYS A 102 12.30 -1.51 2.39
C LYS A 102 12.22 -1.01 3.84
N LEU A 103 13.10 -0.10 4.26
CA LEU A 103 13.05 0.45 5.63
C LEU A 103 11.76 1.23 5.88
N GLY A 104 11.34 2.05 4.91
CA GLY A 104 10.08 2.78 4.99
C GLY A 104 8.88 1.85 5.00
N SER A 105 8.87 0.85 4.10
CA SER A 105 7.84 -0.18 4.06
C SER A 105 7.77 -1.01 5.35
N ASP A 106 8.91 -1.40 5.93
CA ASP A 106 8.99 -2.16 7.18
C ASP A 106 8.38 -1.38 8.34
N LEU A 107 8.63 -0.07 8.43
CA LEU A 107 8.04 0.79 9.46
C LEU A 107 6.51 0.82 9.35
N VAL A 108 5.98 1.02 8.14
CA VAL A 108 4.53 1.06 7.87
C VAL A 108 3.89 -0.30 8.10
N LEU A 109 4.51 -1.40 7.66
CA LEU A 109 4.00 -2.75 7.86
C LEU A 109 3.93 -3.13 9.34
N ARG A 110 4.94 -2.80 10.13
CA ARG A 110 4.93 -3.00 11.59
C ARG A 110 3.78 -2.25 12.25
N ALA A 111 3.65 -0.95 11.95
CA ALA A 111 2.56 -0.14 12.49
C ALA A 111 1.17 -0.67 12.06
N SER A 112 1.05 -1.14 10.82
CA SER A 112 -0.19 -1.73 10.31
C SER A 112 -0.54 -3.05 11.00
N GLY A 113 0.45 -3.91 11.25
CA GLY A 113 0.27 -5.19 11.96
C GLY A 113 -0.14 -5.01 13.42
N SER A 114 0.32 -3.94 14.10
CA SER A 114 -0.12 -3.60 15.45
C SER A 114 -1.59 -3.17 15.53
N LEU A 115 -2.18 -2.66 14.44
CA LEU A 115 -3.60 -2.27 14.36
C LEU A 115 -4.49 -3.41 13.82
N ASN A 116 -3.92 -4.25 12.97
CA ASN A 116 -4.60 -5.37 12.34
C ASN A 116 -3.77 -6.65 12.46
N GLU A 117 -4.02 -7.42 13.52
CA GLU A 117 -3.34 -8.69 13.80
C GLU A 117 -3.52 -9.74 12.68
N SER A 118 -4.57 -9.59 11.88
CA SER A 118 -4.87 -10.46 10.73
C SER A 118 -4.22 -10.01 9.41
N LEU A 119 -3.32 -9.02 9.47
CA LEU A 119 -2.55 -8.55 8.33
C LEU A 119 -1.39 -9.50 8.03
N THR A 120 -1.35 -10.01 6.80
CA THR A 120 -0.18 -10.74 6.28
C THR A 120 0.52 -9.90 5.23
N SER A 121 1.85 -9.88 5.26
CA SER A 121 2.64 -9.13 4.28
C SER A 121 3.84 -9.91 3.78
N ARG A 122 4.25 -9.65 2.53
CA ARG A 122 5.42 -10.28 1.91
C ARG A 122 6.06 -9.36 0.87
N TYR A 123 7.39 -9.42 0.78
CA TYR A 123 8.17 -8.73 -0.25
C TYR A 123 8.43 -9.64 -1.45
N PHE A 124 8.49 -9.02 -2.64
CA PHE A 124 8.72 -9.68 -3.92
C PHE A 124 9.66 -8.83 -4.80
N ILE A 125 10.38 -9.47 -5.72
CA ILE A 125 11.18 -8.79 -6.76
C ILE A 125 10.43 -8.76 -8.12
N GLY A 126 9.45 -9.67 -8.29
CA GLY A 126 8.61 -9.79 -9.49
C GLY A 126 7.12 -9.58 -9.20
N ASP A 127 6.39 -9.11 -10.20
CA ASP A 127 4.96 -8.81 -10.11
C ASP A 127 4.09 -10.08 -10.11
N GLU A 128 4.48 -11.11 -10.88
CA GLU A 128 3.69 -12.33 -11.05
C GLU A 128 3.56 -13.13 -9.74
N ASP A 129 4.67 -13.39 -9.06
CA ASP A 129 4.68 -14.09 -7.77
C ASP A 129 3.86 -13.35 -6.71
N ALA A 130 3.94 -12.01 -6.72
CA ALA A 130 3.18 -11.15 -5.81
C ALA A 130 1.68 -11.30 -6.04
N ARG A 131 1.23 -11.26 -7.30
CA ARG A 131 -0.16 -11.45 -7.67
C ARG A 131 -0.66 -12.84 -7.32
N GLN A 132 0.08 -13.89 -7.68
CA GLN A 132 -0.29 -15.26 -7.35
C GLN A 132 -0.45 -15.43 -5.84
N TRP A 133 0.51 -14.93 -5.07
CA TRP A 133 0.43 -14.98 -3.62
C TRP A 133 -0.83 -14.29 -3.11
N LEU A 134 -1.18 -13.09 -3.57
CA LEU A 134 -2.39 -12.35 -3.15
C LEU A 134 -3.70 -13.07 -3.44
N LEU A 135 -3.74 -13.89 -4.50
CA LEU A 135 -4.95 -14.61 -4.93
C LEU A 135 -5.20 -15.90 -4.16
N VAL A 136 -4.17 -16.50 -3.56
CA VAL A 136 -4.34 -17.66 -2.67
C VAL A 136 -5.38 -17.33 -1.58
N LYS A 137 -6.33 -18.23 -1.33
CA LYS A 137 -7.27 -18.04 -0.23
C LYS A 137 -6.50 -18.16 1.10
N PRO A 138 -6.64 -17.22 2.04
CA PRO A 138 -6.08 -17.37 3.37
C PRO A 138 -6.67 -18.60 4.07
#